data_AF-A0A175W8F3-F1
#
_entry.id   AF-A0A175W8F3-F1
#
_cell.length_a   1.000
_cell.length_b   1.000
_cell.length_c   1.000
_cell.angle_alpha   90.00
_cell.angle_beta   90.00
_cell.angle_gamma   90.00
#
_symmetry.space_group_name_H-M   'P 1'
#
loop_
_entity.id
_entity.type
_entity.pdbx_description
1 polymer ?
#
loop_
_entity_poly.entity_id
_entity_poly.type
_entity_poly.pdbx_seq_one_letter_code
_entity_poly.pdbx_strand_id
1 'polypeptide(L)'
;MAELEKGKGWQEWFRSDEASEVCSKLVPYRTFGLPSFGQHTKREVSRLLSFCQKTSAPERSLSESELGQRLGSMTIEQLRSYVDSEKKALETKGSDLQKKRKKGWRKATTSVQEFSLTFDRFLRAYSGVVELVSCADSQYGNVASATLSVLFATIKNKAAGEAAIQSTMQQITDRLPDLDIYQSVYADAQLGRLLADAYVHVICFSRSSIEYFESHGYTRVLRSIGTPGMFEIMEADMRDCFTNVRIRTEALLAKQVAELKVANASLLEKLEGLEQRHDQESLLKIQRDLGLENAETKEAQDQNLEAYQRLLRGKFDQTRHDVARLKLAELQSSPEFTRWMKAGSSMLVVYGTNASHDQTNMESWLSEPTVDFIQAHLTRKSGNPTDGNVGTPGSQLAYYLCTKRDQHKDVLSGIILRLLEGNPAVLRGGSDLHAIESNITRFTGYASPQSRSGAATPRSSPLPDLESPGSKTRAKLRQEFKAGGAALLRIVERIGAGSGSIVYIIVDRPEVCDGENMGLLLDTLLGLVKDAAAAGETVRVKIWLVMRAEFWRAGYWLDALDDRESLEGSGKLVLCRKDQGFISR
;
A
#
# COMPACT_ATOMS: atom_id res chain seq x y z
N MET A 1 28.34 -32.79 15.42
CA MET A 1 27.20 -32.05 14.84
C MET A 1 26.84 -30.86 15.74
N ALA A 2 26.39 -31.07 16.99
CA ALA A 2 26.02 -29.98 17.90
C ALA A 2 27.16 -28.97 18.23
N GLU A 3 28.41 -29.41 18.35
CA GLU A 3 29.54 -28.47 18.55
C GLU A 3 29.91 -27.69 17.28
N LEU A 4 29.65 -28.25 16.09
CA LEU A 4 29.89 -27.57 14.81
C LEU A 4 28.81 -26.52 14.50
N GLU A 5 27.60 -26.65 15.06
CA GLU A 5 26.56 -25.63 14.92
C GLU A 5 26.78 -24.42 15.84
N LYS A 6 27.37 -24.61 17.04
CA LYS A 6 27.59 -23.51 17.99
C LYS A 6 28.51 -22.41 17.47
N GLY A 7 29.49 -22.76 16.64
CA GLY A 7 30.39 -21.77 16.02
C GLY A 7 29.74 -20.91 14.94
N LYS A 8 28.61 -21.32 14.37
CA LYS A 8 27.96 -20.58 13.27
C LYS A 8 27.41 -19.24 13.74
N GLY A 9 26.76 -19.21 14.90
CA GLY A 9 26.23 -17.98 15.48
C GLY A 9 27.30 -16.92 15.68
N TRP A 10 28.50 -17.28 16.16
CA TRP A 10 29.57 -16.30 16.34
C TRP A 10 30.14 -15.77 15.01
N GLN A 11 30.22 -16.63 13.99
CA GLN A 11 30.68 -16.26 12.65
C GLN A 11 29.71 -15.34 11.90
N GLU A 12 28.42 -15.34 12.28
CA GLU A 12 27.45 -14.38 11.72
C GLU A 12 27.76 -12.95 12.14
N TRP A 13 28.27 -12.76 13.36
CA TRP A 13 28.54 -11.43 13.93
C TRP A 13 29.90 -10.87 13.55
N PHE A 14 30.91 -11.73 13.42
CA PHE A 14 32.29 -11.32 13.30
C PHE A 14 32.98 -11.99 12.13
N ARG A 15 33.79 -11.20 11.42
CA ARG A 15 34.82 -11.76 10.55
C ARG A 15 35.87 -12.50 11.39
N SER A 16 36.63 -13.40 10.76
CA SER A 16 37.59 -14.26 11.47
C SER A 16 38.62 -13.50 12.30
N ASP A 17 39.08 -12.35 11.83
CA ASP A 17 40.01 -11.45 12.51
C ASP A 17 39.36 -10.72 13.69
N GLU A 18 38.16 -10.15 13.49
CA GLU A 18 37.39 -9.48 14.54
C GLU A 18 36.98 -10.45 15.66
N ALA A 19 36.61 -11.68 15.30
CA ALA A 19 36.26 -12.75 16.22
C ALA A 19 37.42 -13.04 17.18
N SER A 20 38.65 -13.09 16.66
CA SER A 20 39.85 -13.32 17.46
C SER A 20 40.14 -12.15 18.41
N GLU A 21 39.96 -10.91 17.96
CA GLU A 21 40.12 -9.72 18.80
C GLU A 21 39.15 -9.75 19.99
N VAL A 22 37.86 -10.00 19.74
CA VAL A 22 36.84 -10.06 20.79
C VAL A 22 37.08 -11.25 21.72
N CYS A 23 37.43 -12.41 21.18
CA CYS A 23 37.78 -13.57 21.99
C CYS A 23 38.96 -13.27 22.93
N SER A 24 39.99 -12.56 22.45
CA SER A 24 41.16 -12.21 23.27
C SER A 24 40.80 -11.37 24.50
N LYS A 25 39.82 -10.46 24.38
CA LYS A 25 39.29 -9.67 25.50
C LYS A 25 38.49 -10.50 26.49
N LEU A 26 37.80 -11.54 26.00
CA LEU A 26 36.96 -12.41 26.83
C LEU A 26 37.77 -13.48 27.57
N VAL A 27 38.94 -13.90 27.04
CA VAL A 27 39.78 -14.97 27.62
C VAL A 27 40.01 -14.84 29.14
N PRO A 28 40.32 -13.67 29.72
CA PRO A 28 40.50 -13.52 31.18
C PRO A 28 39.24 -13.88 32.00
N TYR A 29 38.08 -13.89 31.37
CA TYR A 29 36.77 -14.15 31.98
C TYR A 29 36.27 -15.57 31.71
N ARG A 30 37.03 -16.39 30.98
CA ARG A 30 36.66 -17.77 30.64
C ARG A 30 36.68 -18.71 31.85
N THR A 31 37.57 -18.45 32.81
CA THR A 31 37.62 -19.22 34.06
C THR A 31 36.89 -18.48 35.17
N PHE A 32 35.98 -19.19 35.83
CA PHE A 32 35.31 -18.69 37.02
C PHE A 32 36.22 -18.88 38.24
N GLY A 33 36.96 -17.83 38.62
CA GLY A 33 37.53 -17.74 39.96
C GLY A 33 36.42 -17.39 40.94
N LEU A 34 35.92 -18.38 41.68
CA LEU A 34 34.99 -18.12 42.79
C LEU A 34 35.74 -17.36 43.89
N PRO A 35 35.31 -16.14 44.27
CA PRO A 35 35.77 -15.57 45.54
C PRO A 35 35.32 -16.50 46.67
N SER A 36 36.11 -16.65 47.73
CA SER A 36 35.69 -17.45 48.89
C SER A 36 34.38 -16.88 49.47
N PHE A 37 33.33 -17.70 49.55
CA PHE A 37 32.03 -17.26 50.05
C PHE A 37 31.72 -17.85 51.44
N GLY A 38 31.10 -17.02 52.29
CA GLY A 38 30.74 -17.39 53.66
C GLY A 38 29.71 -18.51 53.75
N GLN A 39 29.57 -19.09 54.94
CA GLN A 39 28.72 -20.26 55.16
C GLN A 39 27.25 -20.06 54.75
N HIS A 40 26.71 -18.84 54.87
CA HIS A 40 25.35 -18.51 54.45
C HIS A 40 25.18 -18.58 52.93
N THR A 41 26.11 -17.99 52.19
CA THR A 41 26.15 -18.06 50.73
C THR A 41 26.34 -19.50 50.27
N LYS A 42 27.20 -20.29 50.94
CA LYS A 42 27.37 -21.73 50.67
C LYS A 42 26.05 -22.51 50.78
N ARG A 43 25.27 -22.25 51.84
CA ARG A 43 23.94 -22.87 52.03
C ARG A 43 22.97 -22.49 50.92
N GLU A 44 22.90 -21.21 50.56
CA GLU A 44 21.96 -20.74 49.55
C GLU A 44 22.32 -21.22 48.13
N VAL A 45 23.62 -21.25 47.79
CA VAL A 45 24.11 -21.87 46.55
C VAL A 45 23.78 -23.37 46.52
N SER A 46 23.96 -24.07 47.64
CA SER A 46 23.61 -25.50 47.71
C SER A 46 22.10 -25.72 47.49
N ARG A 47 21.26 -24.85 48.05
CA ARG A 47 19.81 -24.87 47.84
C ARG A 47 19.44 -24.63 46.37
N LEU A 48 20.06 -23.63 45.75
CA LEU A 48 19.91 -23.33 44.33
C LEU A 48 20.30 -24.53 43.44
N LEU A 49 21.44 -25.15 43.71
CA LEU A 49 21.88 -26.33 42.96
C LEU A 49 20.95 -27.53 43.16
N SER A 50 20.46 -27.76 44.38
CA SER A 50 19.49 -28.83 44.68
C SER A 50 18.18 -28.65 43.92
N PHE A 51 17.71 -27.40 43.79
CA PHE A 51 16.54 -27.03 43.01
C PHE A 51 16.75 -27.35 41.52
N CYS A 52 17.87 -26.90 40.95
CA CYS A 52 18.15 -27.04 39.52
C CYS A 52 18.38 -28.50 39.11
N GLN A 53 19.04 -29.29 39.96
CA GLN A 53 19.38 -30.70 39.68
C GLN A 53 18.26 -31.68 40.05
N LYS A 54 17.17 -31.20 40.69
CA LYS A 54 16.08 -32.03 41.25
C LYS A 54 16.58 -33.15 42.17
N THR A 55 17.75 -32.99 42.78
CA THR A 55 18.33 -34.01 43.65
C THR A 55 17.75 -33.86 45.05
N SER A 56 17.06 -34.89 45.53
CA SER A 56 16.57 -35.02 46.91
C SER A 56 17.66 -35.43 47.92
N ALA A 57 18.94 -35.37 47.52
CA ALA A 57 20.04 -35.77 48.39
C ALA A 57 20.09 -34.86 49.63
N PRO A 58 20.22 -35.41 50.86
CA PRO A 58 20.33 -34.63 52.08
C PRO A 58 21.51 -33.66 51.99
N GLU A 59 21.39 -32.50 52.64
CA GLU A 59 22.37 -31.38 52.72
C GLU A 59 23.75 -31.82 53.27
N ARG A 60 24.44 -32.73 52.60
CA ARG A 60 25.87 -32.95 52.82
C ARG A 60 26.56 -31.67 52.37
N SER A 61 27.44 -31.15 53.22
CA SER A 61 28.27 -30.01 52.91
C SER A 61 29.12 -30.34 51.69
N LEU A 62 28.69 -29.88 50.51
CA LEU A 62 29.47 -29.96 49.29
C LEU A 62 30.78 -29.20 49.52
N SER A 63 31.89 -29.79 49.09
CA SER A 63 33.17 -29.10 49.08
C SER A 63 33.10 -27.89 48.14
N GLU A 64 33.97 -26.91 48.36
CA GLU A 64 34.01 -25.70 47.54
C GLU A 64 34.31 -26.00 46.06
N SER A 65 35.14 -27.02 45.80
CA SER A 65 35.42 -27.50 44.45
C SER A 65 34.19 -28.12 43.78
N GLU A 66 33.40 -28.92 44.51
CA GLU A 66 32.16 -29.52 43.98
C GLU A 66 31.10 -28.46 43.68
N LEU A 67 30.99 -27.43 44.54
CA LEU A 67 30.10 -26.29 44.30
C LEU A 67 30.52 -25.54 43.04
N GLY A 68 31.82 -25.26 42.86
CA GLY A 68 32.34 -24.62 41.66
C GLY A 68 32.07 -25.41 40.39
N GLN A 69 32.30 -26.73 40.41
CA GLN A 69 32.05 -27.60 39.26
C GLN A 69 30.56 -27.63 38.88
N ARG A 70 29.67 -27.74 39.86
CA ARG A 70 28.21 -27.75 39.61
C ARG A 70 27.69 -26.41 39.12
N LEU A 71 28.14 -25.31 39.73
CA LEU A 71 27.79 -23.96 39.27
C LEU A 71 28.28 -23.72 37.84
N GLY A 72 29.50 -24.18 37.51
CA GLY A 72 30.05 -24.10 36.16
C GLY A 72 29.36 -24.96 35.10
N SER A 73 28.33 -25.73 35.48
CA SER A 73 27.46 -26.47 34.54
C SER A 73 26.05 -25.87 34.44
N MET A 74 25.77 -24.82 35.20
CA MET A 74 24.43 -24.27 35.31
C MET A 74 24.16 -23.22 34.22
N THR A 75 22.98 -23.28 33.62
CA THR A 75 22.55 -22.30 32.60
C THR A 75 21.85 -21.09 33.23
N ILE A 76 21.74 -20.00 32.49
CA ILE A 76 21.05 -18.79 32.98
C ILE A 76 19.55 -19.02 33.15
N GLU A 77 18.94 -19.92 32.36
CA GLU A 77 17.53 -20.31 32.46
C GLU A 77 17.26 -21.08 33.76
N GLN A 78 18.19 -21.94 34.17
CA GLN A 78 18.09 -22.64 35.45
C GLN A 78 18.13 -21.64 36.62
N LEU A 79 19.04 -20.66 36.58
CA LEU A 79 19.08 -19.58 37.56
C LEU A 79 17.78 -18.77 37.55
N ARG A 80 17.25 -18.41 36.37
CA ARG A 80 15.97 -17.69 36.24
C ARG A 80 14.83 -18.49 36.84
N SER A 81 14.73 -19.79 36.55
CA SER A 81 13.71 -20.66 37.13
C SER A 81 13.78 -20.70 38.66
N TYR A 82 15.00 -20.71 39.22
CA TYR A 82 15.19 -20.61 40.66
C TYR A 82 14.75 -19.26 41.23
N VAL A 83 15.15 -18.14 40.60
CA VAL A 83 14.77 -16.78 41.02
C VAL A 83 13.25 -16.55 40.91
N ASP A 84 12.59 -17.15 39.91
CA ASP A 84 11.14 -17.16 39.79
C ASP A 84 10.48 -17.95 40.93
N SER A 85 11.10 -19.05 41.39
CA SER A 85 10.55 -19.92 42.45
C SER A 85 10.55 -19.26 43.83
N GLU A 86 11.70 -18.91 44.41
CA GLU A 86 12.08 -17.51 44.54
C GLU A 86 10.99 -16.50 44.88
N LYS A 87 10.78 -15.64 43.89
CA LYS A 87 9.75 -14.63 43.82
C LYS A 87 8.36 -15.16 44.18
N LYS A 88 7.92 -16.29 43.62
CA LYS A 88 6.60 -16.88 43.92
C LYS A 88 6.46 -17.27 45.39
N ALA A 89 7.51 -17.82 46.01
CA ALA A 89 7.53 -18.16 47.42
C ALA A 89 7.48 -16.91 48.31
N LEU A 90 8.14 -15.82 47.90
CA LEU A 90 8.08 -14.53 48.57
C LEU A 90 6.71 -13.85 48.42
N GLU A 91 6.09 -13.92 47.24
CA GLU A 91 4.75 -13.39 46.97
C GLU A 91 3.67 -14.13 47.80
N THR A 92 3.74 -15.48 47.85
CA THR A 92 2.83 -16.30 48.64
C THR A 92 2.96 -15.99 50.14
N LYS A 93 4.19 -15.89 50.64
CA LYS A 93 4.44 -15.43 52.02
C LYS A 93 3.98 -13.99 52.22
N GLY A 94 4.15 -13.13 51.22
CA GLY A 94 3.73 -11.73 51.22
C GLY A 94 2.22 -11.56 51.37
N SER A 95 1.40 -12.34 50.64
CA SER A 95 -0.05 -12.31 50.77
C SER A 95 -0.54 -12.76 52.15
N ASP A 96 0.11 -13.79 52.72
CA ASP A 96 -0.20 -14.26 54.06
C ASP A 96 0.25 -13.27 55.15
N LEU A 97 1.35 -12.56 54.91
CA LEU A 97 1.92 -11.56 55.82
C LEU A 97 1.23 -10.20 55.75
N GLN A 98 0.67 -9.82 54.58
CA GLN A 98 -0.17 -8.63 54.43
C GLN A 98 -1.42 -8.72 55.32
N LYS A 99 -1.92 -9.93 55.62
CA LYS A 99 -3.06 -10.14 56.54
C LYS A 99 -2.71 -9.92 58.02
N LYS A 100 -1.43 -9.96 58.43
CA LYS A 100 -1.01 -9.99 59.86
C LYS A 100 -0.21 -8.76 60.36
N ARG A 101 -0.48 -7.56 59.84
CA ARG A 101 0.34 -6.31 59.96
C ARG A 101 0.63 -5.82 61.39
N LYS A 102 1.93 -5.76 61.79
CA LYS A 102 2.67 -4.70 62.55
C LYS A 102 3.99 -5.27 63.17
N LYS A 103 5.18 -4.73 62.76
CA LYS A 103 6.56 -4.80 63.36
C LYS A 103 7.71 -5.48 62.56
N GLY A 104 8.87 -4.79 62.54
CA GLY A 104 10.27 -5.27 62.52
C GLY A 104 10.78 -6.06 61.30
N TRP A 105 10.63 -7.39 61.35
CA TRP A 105 11.15 -8.37 60.39
C TRP A 105 10.75 -8.09 58.93
N ARG A 106 9.66 -7.33 58.73
CA ARG A 106 9.04 -7.06 57.42
C ARG A 106 9.92 -6.28 56.44
N LYS A 107 10.77 -5.34 56.90
CA LYS A 107 11.61 -4.52 55.99
C LYS A 107 12.58 -5.40 55.18
N ALA A 108 13.16 -6.43 55.81
CA ALA A 108 14.05 -7.36 55.15
C ALA A 108 13.30 -8.20 54.09
N THR A 109 12.09 -8.67 54.40
CA THR A 109 11.30 -9.46 53.43
C THR A 109 10.90 -8.64 52.21
N THR A 110 10.45 -7.40 52.39
CA THR A 110 10.10 -6.50 51.27
C THR A 110 11.32 -6.21 50.40
N SER A 111 12.48 -5.90 51.00
CA SER A 111 13.72 -5.64 50.23
C SER A 111 14.21 -6.86 49.46
N VAL A 112 14.09 -8.07 50.01
CA VAL A 112 14.43 -9.31 49.29
C VAL A 112 13.46 -9.57 48.13
N GLN A 113 12.17 -9.24 48.30
CA GLN A 113 11.18 -9.35 47.23
C GLN A 113 11.47 -8.35 46.11
N GLU A 114 11.74 -7.08 46.43
CA GLU A 114 12.12 -6.05 45.46
C GLU A 114 13.43 -6.40 44.74
N PHE A 115 14.42 -6.92 45.47
CA PHE A 115 15.64 -7.45 44.87
C PHE A 115 15.34 -8.57 43.87
N SER A 116 14.55 -9.56 44.27
CA SER A 116 14.27 -10.73 43.42
C SER A 116 13.53 -10.33 42.14
N LEU A 117 12.63 -9.33 42.22
CA LEU A 117 11.96 -8.74 41.05
C LEU A 117 12.95 -8.02 40.13
N THR A 118 13.83 -7.20 40.70
CA THR A 118 14.86 -6.46 39.96
C THR A 118 15.85 -7.42 39.29
N PHE A 119 16.27 -8.45 40.02
CA PHE A 119 17.21 -9.45 39.55
C PHE A 119 16.61 -10.34 38.45
N ASP A 120 15.34 -10.75 38.54
CA ASP A 120 14.64 -11.46 37.45
C ASP A 120 14.62 -10.62 36.17
N ARG A 121 14.25 -9.33 36.26
CA ARG A 121 14.27 -8.43 35.10
C ARG A 121 15.68 -8.26 34.53
N PHE A 122 16.68 -8.09 35.39
CA PHE A 122 18.08 -8.02 35.01
C PHE A 122 18.54 -9.28 34.25
N LEU A 123 18.24 -10.47 34.75
CA LEU A 123 18.59 -11.73 34.10
C LEU A 123 17.94 -11.88 32.72
N ARG A 124 16.70 -11.40 32.55
CA ARG A 124 16.01 -11.40 31.25
C ARG A 124 16.66 -10.47 30.25
N ALA A 125 17.01 -9.26 30.68
CA ALA A 125 17.64 -8.29 29.80
C ALA A 125 19.08 -8.70 29.43
N TYR A 126 19.79 -9.33 30.37
CA TYR A 126 21.18 -9.77 30.19
C TYR A 126 21.32 -11.13 29.49
N SER A 127 20.28 -11.98 29.45
CA SER A 127 20.39 -13.29 28.79
C SER A 127 20.81 -13.19 27.32
N GLY A 128 20.29 -12.22 26.57
CA GLY A 128 20.71 -12.01 25.18
C GLY A 128 22.19 -11.63 25.03
N VAL A 129 22.82 -10.98 26.01
CA VAL A 129 24.28 -10.75 26.03
C VAL A 129 25.01 -12.08 26.26
N VAL A 130 24.56 -12.85 27.24
CA VAL A 130 25.19 -14.12 27.64
C VAL A 130 25.13 -15.15 26.53
N GLU A 131 23.99 -15.27 25.85
CA GLU A 131 23.80 -16.18 24.71
C GLU A 131 24.74 -15.84 23.55
N LEU A 132 24.88 -14.55 23.21
CA LEU A 132 25.81 -14.09 22.19
C LEU A 132 27.25 -14.51 22.51
N VAL A 133 27.72 -14.22 23.73
CA VAL A 133 29.09 -14.56 24.14
C VAL A 133 29.27 -16.09 24.25
N SER A 134 28.20 -16.82 24.58
CA SER A 134 28.20 -18.28 24.59
C SER A 134 28.37 -18.92 23.20
N CYS A 135 28.09 -18.17 22.14
CA CYS A 135 28.39 -18.61 20.76
C CYS A 135 29.90 -18.64 20.50
N ALA A 136 30.70 -17.78 21.14
CA ALA A 136 32.16 -17.82 21.06
C ALA A 136 32.72 -19.04 21.81
N ASP A 137 32.26 -19.23 23.04
CA ASP A 137 32.53 -20.41 23.86
C ASP A 137 31.43 -20.58 24.91
N SER A 138 30.81 -21.76 24.93
CA SER A 138 29.77 -22.11 25.92
C SER A 138 30.18 -21.91 27.38
N GLN A 139 31.50 -21.92 27.68
CA GLN A 139 32.00 -21.65 29.02
C GLN A 139 31.64 -20.25 29.51
N TYR A 140 31.57 -19.23 28.64
CA TYR A 140 31.17 -17.89 29.06
C TYR A 140 29.73 -17.84 29.58
N GLY A 141 28.82 -18.60 28.99
CA GLY A 141 27.46 -18.77 29.48
C GLY A 141 27.43 -19.33 30.90
N ASN A 142 28.21 -20.39 31.11
CA ASN A 142 28.32 -21.03 32.41
C ASN A 142 28.98 -20.13 33.47
N VAL A 143 30.04 -19.39 33.11
CA VAL A 143 30.69 -18.43 34.02
C VAL A 143 29.71 -17.34 34.43
N ALA A 144 28.95 -16.78 33.49
CA ALA A 144 27.97 -15.76 33.80
C ALA A 144 26.89 -16.28 34.74
N SER A 145 26.30 -17.44 34.44
CA SER A 145 25.29 -18.06 35.28
C SER A 145 25.83 -18.35 36.69
N ALA A 146 27.01 -18.97 36.79
CA ALA A 146 27.68 -19.25 38.06
C ALA A 146 27.93 -17.97 38.87
N THR A 147 28.46 -16.92 38.23
CA THR A 147 28.77 -15.64 38.87
C THR A 147 27.50 -14.97 39.40
N LEU A 148 26.45 -14.90 38.58
CA LEU A 148 25.18 -14.27 38.93
C LEU A 148 24.44 -15.06 40.01
N SER A 149 24.61 -16.38 40.05
CA SER A 149 24.04 -17.24 41.10
C SER A 149 24.63 -16.97 42.47
N VAL A 150 25.96 -16.83 42.52
CA VAL A 150 26.65 -16.46 43.76
C VAL A 150 26.27 -15.06 44.17
N LEU A 151 26.17 -14.12 43.22
CA LEU A 151 25.70 -12.75 43.49
C LEU A 151 24.29 -12.74 44.09
N PHE A 152 23.35 -13.48 43.49
CA PHE A 152 21.98 -13.61 44.00
C PHE A 152 21.97 -14.18 45.42
N ALA A 153 22.70 -15.27 45.65
CA ALA A 153 22.78 -15.92 46.95
C ALA A 153 23.40 -14.99 48.03
N THR A 154 24.46 -14.27 47.67
CA THR A 154 25.15 -13.32 48.54
C THR A 154 24.26 -12.14 48.88
N ILE A 155 23.63 -11.50 47.90
CA ILE A 155 22.74 -10.36 48.12
C ILE A 155 21.52 -10.82 48.92
N LYS A 156 20.86 -11.92 48.55
CA LYS A 156 19.67 -12.41 49.26
C LYS A 156 19.90 -12.63 50.76
N ASN A 157 21.06 -13.14 51.14
CA ASN A 157 21.44 -13.33 52.55
C ASN A 157 21.77 -12.01 53.28
N LYS A 158 22.19 -10.97 52.54
CA LYS A 158 22.68 -9.69 53.09
C LYS A 158 21.77 -8.49 52.78
N ALA A 159 20.66 -8.70 52.07
CA ALA A 159 19.85 -7.71 51.36
C ALA A 159 19.23 -6.60 52.22
N ALA A 160 19.32 -6.68 53.54
CA ALA A 160 18.79 -5.63 54.41
C ALA A 160 19.52 -4.26 54.29
N GLY A 161 20.60 -4.13 53.51
CA GLY A 161 21.51 -2.99 53.64
C GLY A 161 21.68 -2.03 52.47
N GLU A 162 21.58 -2.43 51.20
CA GLU A 162 22.25 -1.65 50.13
C GLU A 162 21.39 -1.42 48.89
N ALA A 163 20.60 -0.35 48.95
CA ALA A 163 19.82 0.18 47.82
C ALA A 163 20.69 0.55 46.61
N ALA A 164 21.98 0.82 46.80
CA ALA A 164 22.91 1.19 45.73
C ALA A 164 23.05 0.09 44.67
N ILE A 165 23.34 -1.16 45.06
CA ILE A 165 23.52 -2.26 44.11
C ILE A 165 22.21 -2.62 43.40
N GLN A 166 21.07 -2.54 44.11
CA GLN A 166 19.76 -2.69 43.50
C GLN A 166 19.48 -1.58 42.47
N SER A 167 19.81 -0.34 42.82
CA SER A 167 19.71 0.82 41.90
C SER A 167 20.58 0.62 40.66
N THR A 168 21.85 0.20 40.81
CA THR A 168 22.75 -0.07 39.69
C THR A 168 22.20 -1.20 38.80
N MET A 169 21.72 -2.31 39.36
CA MET A 169 21.08 -3.40 38.59
C MET A 169 19.83 -2.93 37.85
N GLN A 170 18.98 -2.14 38.49
CA GLN A 170 17.77 -1.59 37.88
C GLN A 170 18.14 -0.65 36.72
N GLN A 171 19.11 0.24 36.91
CA GLN A 171 19.61 1.13 35.85
C GLN A 171 20.20 0.37 34.66
N ILE A 172 20.92 -0.73 34.91
CA ILE A 172 21.44 -1.58 33.83
C ILE A 172 20.28 -2.23 33.07
N THR A 173 19.32 -2.78 33.81
CA THR A 173 18.13 -3.43 33.24
C THR A 173 17.32 -2.48 32.37
N ASP A 174 17.12 -1.23 32.80
CA ASP A 174 16.34 -0.22 32.07
C ASP A 174 17.06 0.28 30.81
N ARG A 175 18.38 0.06 30.69
CA ARG A 175 19.19 0.48 29.54
C ARG A 175 19.46 -0.65 28.55
N LEU A 176 19.36 -1.91 28.98
CA LEU A 176 19.52 -3.06 28.11
C LEU A 176 18.28 -3.18 27.20
N PRO A 177 18.45 -3.10 25.86
CA PRO A 177 17.35 -3.38 24.96
C PRO A 177 16.97 -4.87 25.03
N ASP A 178 15.81 -5.24 24.49
CA ASP A 178 15.42 -6.65 24.35
C ASP A 178 16.29 -7.34 23.30
N LEU A 179 17.47 -7.81 23.72
CA LEU A 179 18.53 -8.33 22.86
C LEU A 179 18.14 -9.58 22.06
N ASP A 180 17.11 -10.31 22.51
CA ASP A 180 16.58 -11.47 21.79
C ASP A 180 16.12 -11.08 20.37
N ILE A 181 15.54 -9.88 20.22
CA ILE A 181 15.14 -9.34 18.91
C ILE A 181 16.39 -9.02 18.07
N TYR A 182 17.44 -8.47 18.68
CA TYR A 182 18.61 -7.99 17.95
C TYR A 182 19.49 -9.12 17.42
N GLN A 183 19.57 -10.25 18.13
CA GLN A 183 20.34 -11.39 17.62
C GLN A 183 19.83 -11.90 16.28
N SER A 184 18.51 -11.87 16.07
CA SER A 184 17.91 -12.34 14.82
C SER A 184 17.97 -11.32 13.67
N VAL A 185 18.08 -10.02 13.97
CA VAL A 185 17.91 -8.94 12.98
C VAL A 185 19.23 -8.22 12.63
N TYR A 186 20.22 -8.20 13.54
CA TYR A 186 21.39 -7.34 13.42
C TYR A 186 22.70 -8.03 13.82
N ALA A 187 23.17 -8.96 12.99
CA ALA A 187 24.55 -9.43 13.10
C ALA A 187 25.52 -8.30 12.66
N ASP A 188 26.00 -7.52 13.62
CA ASP A 188 26.89 -6.37 13.42
C ASP A 188 28.11 -6.49 14.34
N ALA A 189 29.32 -6.51 13.78
CA ALA A 189 30.56 -6.73 14.52
C ALA A 189 30.80 -5.66 15.61
N GLN A 190 30.41 -4.41 15.37
CA GLN A 190 30.55 -3.34 16.36
C GLN A 190 29.57 -3.52 17.52
N LEU A 191 28.31 -3.86 17.24
CA LEU A 191 27.35 -4.22 18.27
C LEU A 191 27.83 -5.45 19.07
N GLY A 192 28.34 -6.47 18.39
CA GLY A 192 28.91 -7.65 19.03
C GLY A 192 30.06 -7.31 19.99
N ARG A 193 30.96 -6.39 19.62
CA ARG A 193 32.04 -5.88 20.50
C ARG A 193 31.46 -5.19 21.74
N LEU A 194 30.48 -4.30 21.56
CA LEU A 194 29.83 -3.59 22.66
C LEU A 194 29.09 -4.55 23.61
N LEU A 195 28.49 -5.62 23.08
CA LEU A 195 27.86 -6.66 23.88
C LEU A 195 28.89 -7.51 24.64
N ALA A 196 30.04 -7.82 24.03
CA ALA A 196 31.14 -8.48 24.72
C ALA A 196 31.74 -7.61 25.84
N ASP A 197 31.90 -6.30 25.61
CA ASP A 197 32.34 -5.35 26.64
C ASP A 197 31.29 -5.27 27.77
N ALA A 198 29.99 -5.21 27.43
CA ALA A 198 28.90 -5.24 28.41
C ALA A 198 28.91 -6.54 29.25
N TYR A 199 29.19 -7.69 28.62
CA TYR A 199 29.39 -8.95 29.33
C TYR A 199 30.50 -8.81 30.38
N VAL A 200 31.67 -8.35 29.97
CA VAL A 200 32.83 -8.17 30.84
C VAL A 200 32.52 -7.25 32.01
N HIS A 201 31.90 -6.10 31.76
CA HIS A 201 31.56 -5.14 32.81
C HIS A 201 30.59 -5.73 33.84
N VAL A 202 29.56 -6.46 33.40
CA VAL A 202 28.61 -7.13 34.31
C VAL A 202 29.30 -8.21 35.15
N ILE A 203 30.20 -9.00 34.58
CA ILE A 203 30.95 -10.02 35.33
C ILE A 203 31.88 -9.37 36.35
N CYS A 204 32.58 -8.29 35.97
CA CYS A 204 33.42 -7.54 36.89
C CYS A 204 32.62 -6.95 38.06
N PHE A 205 31.53 -6.24 37.75
CA PHE A 205 30.62 -5.69 38.75
C PHE A 205 30.11 -6.77 39.70
N SER A 206 29.65 -7.90 39.16
CA SER A 206 29.13 -9.01 39.94
C SER A 206 30.18 -9.59 40.90
N ARG A 207 31.40 -9.83 40.42
CA ARG A 207 32.52 -10.35 41.24
C ARG A 207 32.88 -9.36 42.35
N SER A 208 33.01 -8.09 42.02
CA SER A 208 33.29 -7.02 42.98
C SER A 208 32.20 -6.85 44.03
N SER A 209 30.93 -6.93 43.65
CA SER A 209 29.81 -6.94 44.60
C SER A 209 29.88 -8.14 45.54
N ILE A 210 30.17 -9.36 45.03
CA ILE A 210 30.33 -10.55 45.87
C ILE A 210 31.46 -10.35 46.88
N GLU A 211 32.65 -9.94 46.44
CA GLU A 211 33.80 -9.69 47.32
C GLU A 211 33.52 -8.64 48.39
N TYR A 212 32.87 -7.55 48.00
CA TYR A 212 32.45 -6.50 48.92
C TYR A 212 31.47 -7.03 49.97
N PHE A 213 30.50 -7.84 49.55
CA PHE A 213 29.54 -8.41 50.49
C PHE A 213 30.16 -9.46 51.41
N GLU A 214 31.06 -10.31 50.92
CA GLU A 214 31.77 -11.36 51.69
C GLU A 214 32.85 -10.83 52.62
N SER A 215 33.30 -9.58 52.44
CA SER A 215 34.23 -8.92 53.36
C SER A 215 33.62 -8.79 54.76
N HIS A 216 34.42 -9.04 55.82
CA HIS A 216 34.00 -8.90 57.22
C HIS A 216 33.50 -7.47 57.51
N GLY A 217 32.54 -7.31 58.43
CA GLY A 217 31.84 -6.04 58.66
C GLY A 217 32.75 -4.82 58.87
N TYR A 218 33.86 -4.97 59.61
CA TYR A 218 34.87 -3.91 59.76
C TYR A 218 35.63 -3.62 58.47
N THR A 219 35.99 -4.65 57.71
CA THR A 219 36.63 -4.53 56.39
C THR A 219 35.70 -3.85 55.39
N ARG A 220 34.38 -4.04 55.51
CA ARG A 220 33.38 -3.34 54.70
C ARG A 220 33.35 -1.85 55.04
N VAL A 221 33.32 -1.48 56.32
CA VAL A 221 33.35 -0.07 56.74
C VAL A 221 34.66 0.61 56.31
N LEU A 222 35.80 -0.06 56.45
CA LEU A 222 37.10 0.44 55.99
C LEU A 222 37.15 0.59 54.46
N ARG A 223 36.64 -0.39 53.70
CA ARG A 223 36.54 -0.30 52.23
C ARG A 223 35.52 0.75 51.78
N SER A 224 34.42 0.97 52.51
CA SER A 224 33.48 2.05 52.16
C SER A 224 34.07 3.44 52.37
N ILE A 225 35.08 3.59 53.23
CA ILE A 225 35.82 4.85 53.40
C ILE A 225 36.91 4.99 52.32
N GLY A 226 37.65 3.92 52.00
CA GLY A 226 38.78 3.98 51.06
C GLY A 226 38.44 3.78 49.58
N THR A 227 37.33 3.13 49.26
CA THR A 227 36.89 2.78 47.89
C THR A 227 35.42 3.15 47.55
N PRO A 228 34.80 4.20 48.12
CA PRO A 228 33.42 4.56 47.78
C PRO A 228 33.22 4.85 46.28
N GLY A 229 34.27 5.17 45.54
CA GLY A 229 34.20 5.39 44.09
C GLY A 229 34.24 4.14 43.20
N MET A 230 34.55 2.93 43.70
CA MET A 230 34.75 1.78 42.80
C MET A 230 33.45 1.34 42.11
N PHE A 231 32.35 1.25 42.87
CA PHE A 231 31.03 0.93 42.29
C PHE A 231 30.51 2.07 41.42
N GLU A 232 30.78 3.32 41.77
CA GLU A 232 30.41 4.47 40.96
C GLU A 232 31.14 4.48 39.61
N ILE A 233 32.44 4.13 39.60
CA ILE A 233 33.23 3.98 38.36
C ILE A 233 32.70 2.81 37.53
N MET A 234 32.48 1.63 38.13
CA MET A 234 31.92 0.48 37.41
C MET A 234 30.52 0.75 36.87
N GLU A 235 29.68 1.46 37.62
CA GLU A 235 28.36 1.91 37.17
C GLU A 235 28.48 2.89 35.99
N ALA A 236 29.44 3.83 36.05
CA ALA A 236 29.69 4.75 34.95
C ALA A 236 30.14 4.03 33.68
N ASP A 237 31.11 3.12 33.79
CA ASP A 237 31.61 2.33 32.65
C ASP A 237 30.50 1.47 32.04
N MET A 238 29.71 0.78 32.89
CA MET A 238 28.55 0.00 32.44
C MET A 238 27.52 0.90 31.74
N ARG A 239 27.20 2.06 32.33
CA ARG A 239 26.26 3.01 31.75
C ARG A 239 26.71 3.46 30.37
N ASP A 240 27.98 3.79 30.22
CA ASP A 240 28.53 4.24 28.94
C ASP A 240 28.50 3.10 27.92
N CYS A 241 28.86 1.88 28.32
CA CYS A 241 28.75 0.69 27.48
C CYS A 241 27.32 0.43 27.00
N PHE A 242 26.32 0.42 27.90
CA PHE A 242 24.91 0.18 27.52
C PHE A 242 24.31 1.33 26.70
N THR A 243 24.74 2.57 26.96
CA THR A 243 24.36 3.72 26.14
C THR A 243 24.90 3.54 24.72
N ASN A 244 26.15 3.08 24.57
CA ASN A 244 26.74 2.80 23.27
C ASN A 244 26.03 1.64 22.54
N VAL A 245 25.70 0.55 23.24
CA VAL A 245 24.88 -0.56 22.69
C VAL A 245 23.57 0.01 22.14
N ARG A 246 22.85 0.79 22.95
CA ARG A 246 21.57 1.39 22.58
C ARG A 246 21.70 2.31 21.35
N ILE A 247 22.65 3.25 21.37
CA ILE A 247 22.89 4.16 20.23
C ILE A 247 23.18 3.35 18.96
N ARG A 248 23.99 2.29 19.05
CA ARG A 248 24.28 1.44 17.90
C ARG A 248 23.05 0.71 17.39
N THR A 249 22.22 0.16 18.29
CA THR A 249 20.97 -0.51 17.91
C THR A 249 19.98 0.43 17.24
N GLU A 250 19.81 1.65 17.76
CA GLU A 250 18.95 2.67 17.16
C GLU A 250 19.46 3.09 15.76
N ALA A 251 20.77 3.23 15.59
CA ALA A 251 21.38 3.53 14.29
C ALA A 251 21.18 2.40 13.26
N LEU A 252 21.29 1.13 13.67
CA LEU A 252 21.07 -0.02 12.79
C LEU A 252 19.60 -0.15 12.38
N LEU A 253 18.67 0.06 13.31
CA LEU A 253 17.24 0.09 13.02
C LEU A 253 16.88 1.22 12.05
N ALA A 254 17.40 2.42 12.29
CA ALA A 254 17.19 3.56 11.40
C ALA A 254 17.71 3.28 9.98
N LYS A 255 18.88 2.62 9.86
CA LYS A 255 19.44 2.19 8.58
C LYS A 255 18.51 1.21 7.84
N GLN A 256 18.03 0.15 8.51
CA GLN A 256 17.13 -0.82 7.88
C GLN A 256 15.79 -0.20 7.47
N VAL A 257 15.21 0.66 8.31
CA VAL A 257 13.97 1.38 7.95
C VAL A 257 14.18 2.26 6.72
N ALA A 258 15.34 2.91 6.59
CA ALA A 258 15.68 3.69 5.40
C ALA A 258 15.83 2.81 4.15
N GLU A 259 16.55 1.69 4.25
CA GLU A 259 16.73 0.72 3.16
C GLU A 259 15.38 0.13 2.70
N LEU A 260 14.51 -0.26 3.63
CA LEU A 260 13.17 -0.76 3.34
C LEU A 260 12.28 0.29 2.67
N LYS A 261 12.36 1.56 3.09
CA LYS A 261 11.62 2.65 2.42
C LYS A 261 12.06 2.85 0.98
N VAL A 262 13.37 2.83 0.73
CA VAL A 262 13.93 2.94 -0.63
C VAL A 262 13.52 1.73 -1.49
N ALA A 263 13.62 0.52 -0.95
CA ALA A 263 13.20 -0.69 -1.65
C ALA A 263 11.70 -0.67 -1.98
N ASN A 264 10.84 -0.27 -1.04
CA ASN A 264 9.41 -0.14 -1.27
C ASN A 264 9.07 0.93 -2.31
N ALA A 265 9.73 2.09 -2.28
CA ALA A 265 9.55 3.12 -3.31
C ALA A 265 9.91 2.59 -4.70
N SER A 266 11.05 1.89 -4.83
CA SER A 266 11.46 1.27 -6.10
C SER A 266 10.51 0.18 -6.58
N LEU A 267 9.95 -0.62 -5.67
CA LEU A 267 8.95 -1.63 -6.00
C LEU A 267 7.64 -1.01 -6.49
N LEU A 268 7.18 0.06 -5.84
CA LEU A 268 5.98 0.80 -6.26
C LEU A 268 6.16 1.43 -7.64
N GLU A 269 7.30 2.06 -7.91
CA GLU A 269 7.65 2.61 -9.23
C GLU A 269 7.65 1.52 -10.32
N LYS A 270 8.22 0.34 -10.02
CA LYS A 270 8.22 -0.80 -10.96
C LYS A 270 6.83 -1.35 -11.21
N LEU A 271 5.98 -1.40 -10.19
CA LEU A 271 4.58 -1.83 -10.33
C LEU A 271 3.81 -0.84 -11.20
N GLU A 272 3.93 0.46 -10.94
CA GLU A 272 3.28 1.49 -11.76
C GLU A 272 3.72 1.42 -13.22
N GLY A 273 5.03 1.26 -13.49
CA GLY A 273 5.55 1.11 -14.85
C GLY A 273 5.16 -0.21 -15.53
N LEU A 274 4.86 -1.27 -14.78
CA LEU A 274 4.30 -2.51 -15.33
C LEU A 274 2.82 -2.34 -15.67
N GLU A 275 2.04 -1.71 -14.78
CA GLU A 275 0.62 -1.42 -15.01
C GLU A 275 0.43 -0.50 -16.23
N GLN A 276 1.21 0.58 -16.34
CA GLN A 276 1.14 1.48 -17.49
C GLN A 276 1.45 0.77 -18.82
N ARG A 277 2.45 -0.13 -18.85
CA ARG A 277 2.76 -0.92 -20.04
C ARG A 277 1.64 -1.90 -20.38
N HIS A 278 1.09 -2.58 -19.37
CA HIS A 278 -0.01 -3.50 -19.56
C HIS A 278 -1.27 -2.78 -20.09
N ASP A 279 -1.56 -1.58 -19.59
CA ASP A 279 -2.66 -0.76 -20.06
C ASP A 279 -2.46 -0.35 -21.53
N GLN A 280 -1.25 0.07 -21.91
CA GLN A 280 -0.90 0.43 -23.28
C GLN A 280 -1.00 -0.77 -24.23
N GLU A 281 -0.49 -1.93 -23.84
CA GLU A 281 -0.61 -3.16 -24.63
C GLU A 281 -2.07 -3.57 -24.84
N SER A 282 -2.88 -3.46 -23.78
CA SER A 282 -4.33 -3.76 -23.83
C SER A 282 -5.08 -2.76 -24.71
N LEU A 283 -4.73 -1.47 -24.62
CA LEU A 283 -5.28 -0.41 -25.47
C LEU A 283 -4.95 -0.65 -26.95
N LEU A 284 -3.70 -0.98 -27.28
CA LEU A 284 -3.27 -1.30 -28.65
C LEU A 284 -3.99 -2.54 -29.20
N LYS A 285 -4.22 -3.55 -28.36
CA LYS A 285 -5.01 -4.73 -28.73
C LYS A 285 -6.46 -4.33 -29.05
N ILE A 286 -7.11 -3.54 -28.19
CA ILE A 286 -8.48 -3.07 -28.41
C ILE A 286 -8.57 -2.19 -29.66
N GLN A 287 -7.61 -1.29 -29.88
CA GLN A 287 -7.51 -0.47 -31.07
C GLN A 287 -7.47 -1.35 -32.34
N ARG A 288 -6.73 -2.46 -32.28
CA ARG A 288 -6.69 -3.46 -33.35
C ARG A 288 -8.04 -4.13 -33.58
N ASP A 289 -8.69 -4.59 -32.50
CA ASP A 289 -9.98 -5.27 -32.55
C ASP A 289 -11.12 -4.35 -33.04
N LEU A 290 -10.97 -3.04 -32.82
CA LEU A 290 -11.83 -1.98 -33.35
C LEU A 290 -11.58 -1.64 -34.83
N GLY A 291 -10.54 -2.20 -35.45
CA GLY A 291 -10.16 -1.87 -36.83
C GLY A 291 -9.53 -0.47 -36.98
N LEU A 292 -9.01 0.09 -35.88
CA LEU A 292 -8.49 1.44 -35.78
C LEU A 292 -6.95 1.47 -35.74
N GLU A 293 -6.26 0.49 -36.34
CA GLU A 293 -4.78 0.41 -36.36
C GLU A 293 -4.12 1.69 -36.89
N ASN A 294 -4.78 2.36 -37.85
CA ASN A 294 -4.31 3.61 -38.45
C ASN A 294 -5.00 4.85 -37.86
N ALA A 295 -5.66 4.72 -36.70
CA ALA A 295 -6.24 5.89 -36.06
C ALA A 295 -5.17 6.93 -35.77
N GLU A 296 -5.54 8.18 -36.01
CA GLU A 296 -4.70 9.33 -35.73
C GLU A 296 -4.32 9.35 -34.24
N THR A 297 -3.08 9.77 -33.94
CA THR A 297 -2.69 9.97 -32.54
C THR A 297 -3.51 11.09 -31.92
N LYS A 298 -3.58 11.11 -30.58
CA LYS A 298 -4.25 12.16 -29.82
C LYS A 298 -3.80 13.57 -30.25
N GLU A 299 -2.50 13.76 -30.47
CA GLU A 299 -1.94 15.04 -30.90
C GLU A 299 -2.40 15.42 -32.32
N ALA A 300 -2.42 14.47 -33.26
CA ALA A 300 -2.92 14.71 -34.62
C ALA A 300 -4.41 15.06 -34.60
N GLN A 301 -5.18 14.44 -33.71
CA GLN A 301 -6.60 14.73 -33.55
C GLN A 301 -6.86 16.11 -32.94
N ASP A 302 -6.07 16.51 -31.94
CA ASP A 302 -6.16 17.86 -31.36
C ASP A 302 -5.80 18.93 -32.40
N GLN A 303 -4.79 18.67 -33.24
CA GLN A 303 -4.48 19.52 -34.40
C GLN A 303 -5.62 19.56 -35.44
N ASN A 304 -6.27 18.42 -35.69
CA ASN A 304 -7.43 18.35 -36.57
C ASN A 304 -8.63 19.11 -36.01
N LEU A 305 -8.85 19.10 -34.69
CA LEU A 305 -9.87 19.91 -34.02
C LEU A 305 -9.59 21.40 -34.21
N GLU A 306 -8.35 21.86 -34.05
CA GLU A 306 -7.97 23.25 -34.30
C GLU A 306 -8.12 23.64 -35.78
N ALA A 307 -7.74 22.74 -36.70
CA ALA A 307 -7.92 22.95 -38.14
C ALA A 307 -9.40 23.04 -38.50
N TYR A 308 -10.23 22.18 -37.92
CA TYR A 308 -11.67 22.18 -38.09
C TYR A 308 -12.31 23.44 -37.53
N GLN A 309 -11.88 23.92 -36.35
CA GLN A 309 -12.34 25.20 -35.81
C GLN A 309 -12.00 26.37 -36.73
N ARG A 310 -10.77 26.42 -37.26
CA ARG A 310 -10.36 27.45 -38.23
C ARG A 310 -11.19 27.38 -39.51
N LEU A 311 -11.52 26.18 -39.98
CA LEU A 311 -12.40 25.97 -41.14
C LEU A 311 -13.81 26.50 -40.87
N LEU A 312 -14.41 26.18 -39.72
CA LEU A 312 -15.74 26.65 -39.33
C LEU A 312 -15.78 28.18 -39.23
N ARG A 313 -14.82 28.79 -38.54
CA ARG A 313 -14.70 30.25 -38.45
C ARG A 313 -14.53 30.88 -39.82
N GLY A 314 -13.62 30.36 -40.65
CA GLY A 314 -13.42 30.87 -42.01
C GLY A 314 -14.69 30.81 -42.87
N LYS A 315 -15.47 29.72 -42.79
CA LYS A 315 -16.71 29.55 -43.54
C LYS A 315 -17.83 30.48 -43.05
N PHE A 316 -18.03 30.55 -41.74
CA PHE A 316 -19.15 31.29 -41.15
C PHE A 316 -18.84 32.76 -40.81
N ASP A 317 -17.58 33.19 -40.82
CA ASP A 317 -17.18 34.61 -40.74
C ASP A 317 -17.25 35.30 -42.11
N GLN A 318 -17.05 34.56 -43.21
CA GLN A 318 -17.10 35.10 -44.57
C GLN A 318 -18.51 35.21 -45.12
N THR A 319 -19.44 34.36 -44.66
CA THR A 319 -20.86 34.58 -44.90
C THR A 319 -21.22 35.95 -44.34
N ARG A 320 -21.54 36.85 -45.27
CA ARG A 320 -21.99 38.26 -45.16
C ARG A 320 -22.42 38.67 -43.73
N HIS A 321 -22.10 39.91 -43.36
CA HIS A 321 -22.40 40.54 -42.05
C HIS A 321 -23.88 40.52 -41.58
N ASP A 322 -24.77 39.84 -42.30
CA ASP A 322 -26.19 39.68 -42.03
C ASP A 322 -26.56 38.32 -41.41
N VAL A 323 -25.62 37.39 -41.16
CA VAL A 323 -25.94 36.09 -40.57
C VAL A 323 -25.49 36.00 -39.10
N ALA A 324 -26.37 35.53 -38.21
CA ALA A 324 -26.06 35.38 -36.79
C ALA A 324 -25.11 34.19 -36.52
N ARG A 325 -24.17 34.38 -35.57
CA ARG A 325 -23.29 33.33 -35.02
C ARG A 325 -23.81 32.86 -33.66
N LEU A 326 -23.88 31.54 -33.45
CA LEU A 326 -24.23 30.98 -32.15
C LEU A 326 -22.96 30.80 -31.34
N LYS A 327 -22.73 31.68 -30.37
CA LYS A 327 -21.61 31.53 -29.44
C LYS A 327 -21.92 30.45 -28.42
N LEU A 328 -20.89 29.77 -27.92
CA LEU A 328 -21.06 28.78 -26.84
C LEU A 328 -21.81 29.36 -25.63
N ALA A 329 -21.50 30.59 -25.22
CA ALA A 329 -22.18 31.24 -24.10
C ALA A 329 -23.70 31.42 -24.33
N GLU A 330 -24.11 31.69 -25.57
CA GLU A 330 -25.53 31.81 -25.93
C GLU A 330 -26.21 30.44 -25.84
N LEU A 331 -25.58 29.39 -26.39
CA LEU A 331 -26.09 28.03 -26.26
C LEU A 331 -26.18 27.60 -24.78
N GLN A 332 -25.16 27.91 -23.97
CA GLN A 332 -25.13 27.60 -22.54
C GLN A 332 -26.22 28.34 -21.76
N SER A 333 -26.60 29.54 -22.19
CA SER A 333 -27.70 30.31 -21.59
C SER A 333 -29.10 29.79 -21.95
N SER A 334 -29.19 28.88 -22.93
CA SER A 334 -30.49 28.33 -23.33
C SER A 334 -31.11 27.45 -22.23
N PRO A 335 -32.45 27.45 -22.10
CA PRO A 335 -33.14 26.62 -21.13
C PRO A 335 -32.93 25.12 -21.43
N GLU A 336 -32.79 24.73 -22.70
CA GLU A 336 -32.51 23.36 -23.12
C GLU A 336 -31.13 22.91 -22.62
N PHE A 337 -30.09 23.69 -22.85
CA PHE A 337 -28.74 23.35 -22.38
C PHE A 337 -28.68 23.29 -20.85
N THR A 338 -29.31 24.25 -20.18
CA THR A 338 -29.40 24.25 -18.71
C THR A 338 -30.13 23.00 -18.18
N ARG A 339 -31.23 22.60 -18.82
CA ARG A 339 -31.98 21.37 -18.50
C ARG A 339 -31.11 20.13 -18.72
N TRP A 340 -30.41 20.04 -19.85
CA TRP A 340 -29.50 18.93 -20.15
C TRP A 340 -28.38 18.83 -19.11
N MET A 341 -27.75 19.95 -18.74
CA MET A 341 -26.68 19.97 -17.74
C MET A 341 -27.17 19.56 -16.35
N LYS A 342 -28.37 19.99 -15.94
CA LYS A 342 -28.96 19.67 -14.63
C LYS A 342 -29.47 18.24 -14.49
N ALA A 343 -29.81 17.58 -15.59
CA ALA A 343 -30.23 16.18 -15.57
C ALA A 343 -29.12 15.24 -15.03
N GLY A 344 -29.44 13.99 -14.73
CA GLY A 344 -28.43 12.95 -14.44
C GLY A 344 -27.73 12.51 -15.73
N SER A 345 -28.02 11.30 -16.20
CA SER A 345 -27.64 10.86 -17.54
C SER A 345 -28.64 11.39 -18.57
N SER A 346 -28.16 12.10 -19.60
CA SER A 346 -29.01 12.77 -20.60
C SER A 346 -28.30 12.97 -21.94
N MET A 347 -29.10 13.06 -23.00
CA MET A 347 -28.69 13.38 -24.37
C MET A 347 -29.29 14.72 -24.81
N LEU A 348 -28.44 15.63 -25.27
CA LEU A 348 -28.80 16.88 -25.94
C LEU A 348 -28.63 16.71 -27.44
N VAL A 349 -29.70 16.98 -28.20
CA VAL A 349 -29.64 17.03 -29.67
C VAL A 349 -29.83 18.48 -30.07
N VAL A 350 -28.74 19.11 -30.53
CA VAL A 350 -28.75 20.48 -31.08
C VAL A 350 -28.88 20.37 -32.59
N TYR A 351 -29.96 20.91 -33.13
CA TYR A 351 -30.24 20.79 -34.55
C TYR A 351 -30.83 22.04 -35.16
N GLY A 352 -30.66 22.21 -36.46
CA GLY A 352 -31.27 23.31 -37.19
C GLY A 352 -30.76 23.43 -38.60
N THR A 353 -31.22 24.47 -39.28
CA THR A 353 -30.90 24.76 -40.67
C THR A 353 -29.80 25.81 -40.77
N ASN A 354 -28.94 25.67 -41.79
CA ASN A 354 -28.05 26.74 -42.19
C ASN A 354 -28.85 27.82 -42.94
N ALA A 355 -28.41 29.07 -42.93
CA ALA A 355 -29.06 30.13 -43.69
C ALA A 355 -29.09 29.76 -45.18
N SER A 356 -30.27 29.92 -45.81
CA SER A 356 -30.68 29.30 -47.09
C SER A 356 -29.73 29.42 -48.30
N HIS A 357 -28.74 30.32 -48.27
CA HIS A 357 -27.82 30.53 -49.39
C HIS A 357 -26.72 29.46 -49.51
N ASP A 358 -26.53 28.60 -48.50
CA ASP A 358 -25.37 27.72 -48.40
C ASP A 358 -25.72 26.22 -48.35
N GLN A 359 -26.74 25.79 -49.13
CA GLN A 359 -27.12 24.36 -49.19
C GLN A 359 -25.97 23.43 -49.64
N THR A 360 -24.98 23.97 -50.35
CA THR A 360 -23.78 23.24 -50.79
C THR A 360 -22.75 23.05 -49.66
N ASN A 361 -22.80 23.87 -48.62
CA ASN A 361 -21.87 23.78 -47.50
C ASN A 361 -22.26 22.57 -46.65
N MET A 362 -21.32 21.64 -46.46
CA MET A 362 -21.56 20.42 -45.68
C MET A 362 -21.40 20.63 -44.18
N GLU A 363 -20.78 21.74 -43.75
CA GLU A 363 -20.66 22.06 -42.31
C GLU A 363 -21.98 22.52 -41.71
N SER A 364 -22.11 22.38 -40.39
CA SER A 364 -23.20 22.96 -39.62
C SER A 364 -22.69 24.19 -38.88
N TRP A 365 -23.46 25.28 -38.91
CA TRP A 365 -23.14 26.47 -38.11
C TRP A 365 -23.18 26.17 -36.59
N LEU A 366 -23.89 25.11 -36.19
CA LEU A 366 -23.98 24.61 -34.82
C LEU A 366 -22.73 23.84 -34.36
N SER A 367 -21.86 23.44 -35.30
CA SER A 367 -20.59 22.79 -34.97
C SER A 367 -19.62 23.74 -34.28
N GLU A 368 -19.72 25.05 -34.53
CA GLU A 368 -18.84 26.06 -33.92
C GLU A 368 -18.90 26.07 -32.38
N PRO A 369 -20.05 26.30 -31.73
CA PRO A 369 -20.14 26.27 -30.27
C PRO A 369 -19.78 24.89 -29.69
N THR A 370 -19.94 23.82 -30.46
CA THR A 370 -19.59 22.46 -30.06
C THR A 370 -18.09 22.26 -30.00
N VAL A 371 -17.37 22.72 -31.02
CA VAL A 371 -15.90 22.71 -31.03
C VAL A 371 -15.33 23.61 -29.95
N ASP A 372 -15.90 24.78 -29.73
CA ASP A 372 -15.53 25.67 -28.63
C ASP A 372 -15.72 24.97 -27.27
N PHE A 373 -16.78 24.17 -27.09
CA PHE A 373 -16.99 23.40 -25.86
C PHE A 373 -15.94 22.30 -25.68
N ILE A 374 -15.63 21.55 -26.73
CA ILE A 374 -14.58 20.51 -26.71
C ILE A 374 -13.25 21.14 -26.29
N GLN A 375 -12.86 22.24 -26.93
CA GLN A 375 -11.60 22.93 -26.62
C GLN A 375 -11.57 23.49 -25.21
N ALA A 376 -12.66 24.12 -24.74
CA ALA A 376 -12.76 24.60 -23.36
C ALA A 376 -12.57 23.45 -22.35
N HIS A 377 -13.04 22.25 -22.68
CA HIS A 377 -12.88 21.08 -21.82
C HIS A 377 -11.45 20.49 -21.89
N LEU A 378 -10.83 20.43 -23.08
CA LEU A 378 -9.47 19.93 -23.27
C LEU A 378 -8.42 20.86 -22.62
N THR A 379 -8.54 22.17 -22.83
CA THR A 379 -7.62 23.18 -22.23
C THR A 379 -7.66 23.14 -20.71
N ARG A 380 -8.84 22.92 -20.13
CA ARG A 380 -9.01 22.76 -18.69
C ARG A 380 -8.31 21.52 -18.14
N LYS A 381 -8.32 20.39 -18.86
CA LYS A 381 -7.64 19.15 -18.43
C LYS A 381 -6.11 19.32 -18.38
N SER A 382 -5.55 20.24 -19.18
CA SER A 382 -4.13 20.56 -19.16
C SER A 382 -3.73 21.56 -18.07
N GLY A 383 -4.67 22.28 -17.47
CA GLY A 383 -4.41 23.28 -16.45
C GLY A 383 -4.02 22.66 -15.11
N ASN A 384 -3.06 23.28 -14.41
CA ASN A 384 -2.73 22.91 -13.03
C ASN A 384 -4.01 23.10 -12.16
N PRO A 385 -4.40 22.16 -11.29
CA PRO A 385 -5.68 22.21 -10.54
C PRO A 385 -5.88 23.39 -9.56
N THR A 386 -5.01 24.40 -9.56
CA THR A 386 -4.97 25.48 -8.57
C THR A 386 -5.95 26.62 -8.82
N ASP A 387 -6.44 26.78 -10.05
CA ASP A 387 -7.38 27.86 -10.37
C ASP A 387 -8.81 27.36 -10.16
N GLY A 388 -9.46 27.84 -9.10
CA GLY A 388 -10.77 27.39 -8.58
C GLY A 388 -11.99 27.62 -9.47
N ASN A 389 -11.86 27.45 -10.78
CA ASN A 389 -12.94 27.62 -11.74
C ASN A 389 -13.83 26.38 -11.81
N VAL A 390 -15.14 26.60 -11.98
CA VAL A 390 -16.21 25.60 -11.81
C VAL A 390 -16.20 24.57 -12.92
N GLY A 391 -15.85 23.34 -12.58
CA GLY A 391 -16.07 22.18 -13.42
C GLY A 391 -15.50 20.98 -12.72
N THR A 392 -16.20 19.88 -12.89
CA THR A 392 -16.10 18.76 -11.98
C THR A 392 -14.74 18.10 -12.21
N PRO A 393 -13.83 18.14 -11.22
CA PRO A 393 -12.60 17.34 -11.31
C PRO A 393 -13.01 15.88 -11.59
N GLY A 394 -12.34 15.25 -12.55
CA GLY A 394 -12.62 13.86 -12.95
C GLY A 394 -13.52 13.67 -14.18
N SER A 395 -14.10 14.74 -14.76
CA SER A 395 -14.86 14.57 -16.01
C SER A 395 -13.99 14.04 -17.16
N GLN A 396 -14.57 13.14 -17.97
CA GLN A 396 -13.94 12.60 -19.18
C GLN A 396 -14.72 13.04 -20.40
N LEU A 397 -14.02 13.23 -21.51
CA LEU A 397 -14.59 13.66 -22.78
C LEU A 397 -14.14 12.71 -23.89
N ALA A 398 -15.11 12.16 -24.62
CA ALA A 398 -14.90 11.60 -25.94
C ALA A 398 -15.67 12.44 -26.96
N TYR A 399 -15.05 12.70 -28.10
CA TYR A 399 -15.69 13.41 -29.20
C TYR A 399 -15.37 12.74 -30.53
N TYR A 400 -16.28 12.89 -31.50
CA TYR A 400 -16.10 12.44 -32.88
C TYR A 400 -16.62 13.50 -33.84
N LEU A 401 -15.79 13.91 -34.79
CA LEU A 401 -16.14 14.89 -35.83
C LEU A 401 -16.40 14.14 -37.14
N CYS A 402 -17.67 13.92 -37.49
CA CYS A 402 -18.02 13.03 -38.58
C CYS A 402 -17.71 13.65 -39.95
N THR A 403 -17.30 12.79 -40.88
CA THR A 403 -17.04 13.11 -42.28
C THR A 403 -17.84 12.15 -43.18
N LYS A 404 -17.91 12.46 -44.48
CA LYS A 404 -18.63 11.63 -45.47
C LYS A 404 -18.04 10.24 -45.68
N ARG A 405 -16.81 10.02 -45.23
CA ARG A 405 -16.11 8.74 -45.39
C ARG A 405 -16.34 7.82 -44.20
N ASP A 406 -16.78 8.38 -43.08
CA ASP A 406 -17.01 7.64 -41.86
C ASP A 406 -18.30 6.84 -41.97
N GLN A 407 -18.28 5.63 -41.42
CA GLN A 407 -19.48 4.88 -41.12
C GLN A 407 -19.89 5.12 -39.67
N HIS A 408 -21.16 4.93 -39.38
CA HIS A 408 -21.68 5.01 -38.00
C HIS A 408 -20.99 4.04 -37.01
N LYS A 409 -20.41 2.94 -37.51
CA LYS A 409 -19.57 2.05 -36.71
C LYS A 409 -18.23 2.67 -36.35
N ASP A 410 -17.63 3.44 -37.24
CA ASP A 410 -16.36 4.14 -37.01
C ASP A 410 -16.54 5.19 -35.92
N VAL A 411 -17.69 5.90 -35.93
CA VAL A 411 -18.07 6.85 -34.88
C VAL A 411 -18.07 6.17 -33.49
N LEU A 412 -18.76 5.04 -33.36
CA LEU A 412 -18.84 4.34 -32.06
C LEU A 412 -17.48 3.75 -31.64
N SER A 413 -16.72 3.21 -32.59
CA SER A 413 -15.36 2.70 -32.35
C SER A 413 -14.43 3.82 -31.87
N GLY A 414 -14.50 4.99 -32.51
CA GLY A 414 -13.75 6.18 -32.14
C GLY A 414 -14.11 6.66 -30.73
N ILE A 415 -15.40 6.73 -30.39
CA ILE A 415 -15.84 7.09 -29.02
C ILE A 415 -15.27 6.12 -27.98
N ILE A 416 -15.36 4.81 -28.22
CA ILE A 416 -14.81 3.78 -27.33
C ILE A 416 -13.30 3.99 -27.15
N LEU A 417 -12.56 4.13 -28.25
CA LEU A 417 -11.12 4.33 -28.20
C LEU A 417 -10.75 5.60 -27.42
N ARG A 418 -11.44 6.72 -27.65
CA ARG A 418 -11.17 7.98 -26.94
C ARG A 418 -11.39 7.89 -25.44
N LEU A 419 -12.43 7.19 -25.00
CA LEU A 419 -12.67 6.99 -23.57
C LEU A 419 -11.57 6.15 -22.93
N LEU A 420 -11.09 5.12 -23.64
CA LEU A 420 -9.99 4.27 -23.16
C LEU A 420 -8.65 5.01 -23.18
N GLU A 421 -8.34 5.80 -24.21
CA GLU A 421 -7.15 6.66 -24.25
C GLU A 421 -7.16 7.71 -23.12
N GLY A 422 -8.34 8.26 -22.81
CA GLY A 422 -8.51 9.22 -21.74
C GLY A 422 -8.37 8.64 -20.33
N ASN A 423 -8.61 7.33 -20.18
CA ASN A 423 -8.51 6.59 -18.92
C ASN A 423 -8.15 5.10 -19.15
N PRO A 424 -6.88 4.80 -19.46
CA PRO A 424 -6.47 3.45 -19.80
C PRO A 424 -6.53 2.48 -18.61
N ALA A 425 -6.56 3.02 -17.38
CA ALA A 425 -6.75 2.23 -16.16
C ALA A 425 -8.11 1.50 -16.08
N VAL A 426 -9.10 1.88 -16.91
CA VAL A 426 -10.36 1.12 -17.07
C VAL A 426 -10.11 -0.34 -17.43
N LEU A 427 -9.00 -0.61 -18.12
CA LEU A 427 -8.59 -1.94 -18.56
C LEU A 427 -7.94 -2.76 -17.42
N ARG A 428 -7.63 -2.14 -16.27
CA ARG A 428 -7.08 -2.83 -15.08
C ARG A 428 -8.18 -3.64 -14.39
N GLY A 429 -8.32 -4.91 -14.75
CA GLY A 429 -9.21 -5.85 -14.06
C GLY A 429 -9.71 -6.97 -14.96
N GLY A 430 -9.39 -8.21 -14.62
CA GLY A 430 -9.56 -9.35 -15.53
C GLY A 430 -11.01 -9.64 -15.97
N SER A 431 -12.01 -9.51 -15.09
CA SER A 431 -13.40 -9.87 -15.44
C SER A 431 -14.05 -8.88 -16.40
N ASP A 432 -13.87 -7.58 -16.16
CA ASP A 432 -14.49 -6.53 -16.96
C ASP A 432 -13.77 -6.38 -18.31
N LEU A 433 -12.44 -6.50 -18.33
CA LEU A 433 -11.67 -6.49 -19.57
C LEU A 433 -12.16 -7.56 -20.54
N HIS A 434 -12.36 -8.79 -20.07
CA HIS A 434 -12.84 -9.86 -20.94
C HIS A 434 -14.26 -9.59 -21.48
N ALA A 435 -15.13 -8.99 -20.67
CA ALA A 435 -16.48 -8.60 -21.10
C ALA A 435 -16.45 -7.47 -22.15
N ILE A 436 -15.60 -6.46 -21.96
CA ILE A 436 -15.37 -5.37 -22.91
C ILE A 436 -14.83 -5.95 -24.23
N GLU A 437 -13.77 -6.76 -24.19
CA GLU A 437 -13.17 -7.39 -25.38
C GLU A 437 -14.18 -8.28 -26.12
N SER A 438 -14.97 -9.07 -25.39
CA SER A 438 -16.02 -9.91 -25.97
C SER A 438 -17.09 -9.09 -26.69
N ASN A 439 -17.50 -7.96 -26.10
CA ASN A 439 -18.50 -7.07 -26.71
C ASN A 439 -17.92 -6.31 -27.91
N ILE A 440 -16.66 -5.89 -27.87
CA ILE A 440 -15.96 -5.26 -28.99
C ILE A 440 -15.84 -6.24 -30.16
N THR A 441 -15.41 -7.48 -29.90
CA THR A 441 -15.33 -8.55 -30.91
C THR A 441 -16.69 -8.79 -31.58
N ARG A 442 -17.78 -8.80 -30.79
CA ARG A 442 -19.14 -8.95 -31.31
C ARG A 442 -19.61 -7.75 -32.12
N PHE A 443 -19.20 -6.54 -31.73
CA PHE A 443 -19.55 -5.30 -32.40
C PHE A 443 -18.87 -5.17 -33.77
N THR A 444 -17.57 -5.45 -33.82
CA THR A 444 -16.82 -5.32 -35.08
C THR A 444 -17.05 -6.49 -36.02
N GLY A 445 -17.51 -7.64 -35.50
CA GLY A 445 -17.70 -8.85 -36.28
C GLY A 445 -16.38 -9.49 -36.72
N TYR A 446 -15.23 -8.95 -36.29
CA TYR A 446 -13.93 -9.57 -36.48
C TYR A 446 -13.85 -10.81 -35.59
N ALA A 447 -14.05 -11.99 -36.19
CA ALA A 447 -13.65 -13.23 -35.53
C ALA A 447 -12.12 -13.20 -35.41
N SER A 448 -11.59 -13.10 -34.18
CA SER A 448 -10.14 -13.12 -33.94
C SER A 448 -9.50 -14.29 -34.69
N PRO A 449 -8.43 -14.05 -35.49
CA PRO A 449 -7.78 -15.07 -36.30
C PRO A 449 -7.37 -16.32 -35.50
N GLN A 450 -7.10 -16.17 -34.21
CA GLN A 450 -6.68 -17.27 -33.32
C GLN A 450 -7.75 -18.36 -33.12
N SER A 451 -9.03 -18.06 -33.40
CA SER A 451 -10.12 -19.05 -33.27
C SER A 451 -10.26 -20.02 -34.46
N ARG A 452 -9.51 -19.81 -35.56
CA ARG A 452 -9.65 -20.62 -36.79
C ARG A 452 -8.72 -21.84 -36.90
N SER A 453 -8.05 -22.27 -35.83
CA SER A 453 -7.22 -23.49 -35.87
C SER A 453 -8.00 -24.81 -35.76
N GLY A 454 -9.34 -24.79 -35.73
CA GLY A 454 -10.18 -26.00 -35.74
C GLY A 454 -10.43 -26.52 -37.16
N ALA A 455 -9.96 -27.75 -37.42
CA ALA A 455 -10.05 -28.49 -38.68
C ALA A 455 -11.38 -28.32 -39.44
N ALA A 456 -11.29 -27.79 -40.66
CA ALA A 456 -12.39 -27.71 -41.61
C ALA A 456 -12.91 -29.12 -41.93
N THR A 457 -14.03 -29.50 -41.33
CA THR A 457 -14.83 -30.63 -41.81
C THR A 457 -15.84 -30.10 -42.84
N PRO A 458 -15.90 -30.68 -44.05
CA PRO A 458 -16.77 -30.20 -45.11
C PRO A 458 -18.21 -30.59 -44.77
N ARG A 459 -18.98 -29.64 -44.25
CA ARG A 459 -20.43 -29.79 -44.12
C ARG A 459 -21.10 -29.28 -45.38
N SER A 460 -21.63 -30.22 -46.15
CA SER A 460 -22.67 -30.04 -47.15
C SER A 460 -23.92 -29.45 -46.47
N SER A 461 -24.15 -28.15 -46.62
CA SER A 461 -25.38 -27.50 -46.17
C SER A 461 -26.28 -27.17 -47.37
N PRO A 462 -27.61 -27.33 -47.26
CA PRO A 462 -28.55 -27.24 -48.37
C PRO A 462 -28.87 -25.79 -48.78
N LEU A 463 -29.43 -25.64 -49.99
CA LEU A 463 -29.84 -24.38 -50.61
C LEU A 463 -30.67 -23.48 -49.67
N PRO A 464 -30.29 -22.20 -49.47
CA PRO A 464 -31.01 -21.27 -48.61
C PRO A 464 -32.26 -20.70 -49.31
N ASP A 465 -33.37 -20.67 -48.58
CA ASP A 465 -34.61 -19.98 -48.96
C ASP A 465 -34.35 -18.48 -49.20
N LEU A 466 -34.96 -17.94 -50.28
CA LEU A 466 -34.92 -16.53 -50.69
C LEU A 466 -35.70 -15.63 -49.71
N GLU A 467 -35.22 -15.50 -48.48
CA GLU A 467 -35.64 -14.39 -47.63
C GLU A 467 -34.99 -13.08 -48.12
N SER A 468 -35.77 -11.99 -48.14
CA SER A 468 -35.32 -10.65 -48.53
C SER A 468 -33.95 -10.31 -47.91
N PRO A 469 -32.89 -10.11 -48.71
CA PRO A 469 -31.51 -9.91 -48.21
C PRO A 469 -31.36 -8.75 -47.20
N GLY A 470 -32.30 -7.80 -47.18
CA GLY A 470 -32.27 -6.63 -46.30
C GLY A 470 -32.60 -6.92 -44.83
N SER A 471 -33.49 -7.86 -44.52
CA SER A 471 -33.98 -8.04 -43.14
C SER A 471 -32.92 -8.68 -42.22
N LYS A 472 -32.25 -9.74 -42.70
CA LYS A 472 -31.16 -10.43 -41.99
C LYS A 472 -29.98 -9.49 -41.71
N THR A 473 -29.63 -8.66 -42.69
CA THR A 473 -28.53 -7.70 -42.58
C THR A 473 -28.82 -6.65 -41.51
N ARG A 474 -30.05 -6.11 -41.45
CA ARG A 474 -30.45 -5.12 -40.44
C ARG A 474 -30.50 -5.70 -39.02
N ALA A 475 -30.97 -6.93 -38.86
CA ALA A 475 -30.99 -7.60 -37.56
C ALA A 475 -29.56 -7.84 -37.01
N LYS A 476 -28.64 -8.29 -37.88
CA LYS A 476 -27.22 -8.46 -37.53
C LYS A 476 -26.58 -7.14 -37.11
N LEU A 477 -26.77 -6.08 -37.89
CA LEU A 477 -26.26 -4.75 -37.56
C LEU A 477 -26.80 -4.25 -36.22
N ARG A 478 -28.09 -4.45 -35.94
CA ARG A 478 -28.68 -4.08 -34.63
C ARG A 478 -28.02 -4.82 -33.47
N GLN A 479 -27.69 -6.10 -33.63
CA GLN A 479 -26.99 -6.87 -32.61
C GLN A 479 -25.55 -6.38 -32.41
N GLU A 480 -24.85 -6.05 -33.49
CA GLU A 480 -23.50 -5.47 -33.44
C GLU A 480 -23.50 -4.14 -32.67
N PHE A 481 -24.36 -3.19 -33.06
CA PHE A 481 -24.52 -1.91 -32.37
C PHE A 481 -24.88 -2.06 -30.90
N LYS A 482 -25.76 -3.01 -30.55
CA LYS A 482 -26.08 -3.35 -29.16
C LYS A 482 -24.84 -3.85 -28.38
N ALA A 483 -23.98 -4.64 -29.01
CA ALA A 483 -22.73 -5.08 -28.39
C ALA A 483 -21.76 -3.90 -28.19
N GLY A 484 -21.68 -2.97 -29.15
CA GLY A 484 -20.89 -1.75 -29.01
C GLY A 484 -21.39 -0.87 -27.85
N GLY A 485 -22.71 -0.70 -27.74
CA GLY A 485 -23.34 0.00 -26.60
C GLY A 485 -23.05 -0.66 -25.25
N ALA A 486 -23.07 -2.01 -25.19
CA ALA A 486 -22.74 -2.75 -23.98
C ALA A 486 -21.26 -2.60 -23.58
N ALA A 487 -20.33 -2.59 -24.56
CA ALA A 487 -18.91 -2.29 -24.29
C ALA A 487 -18.76 -0.86 -23.74
N LEU A 488 -19.40 0.11 -24.39
CA LEU A 488 -19.36 1.52 -24.01
C LEU A 488 -19.91 1.75 -22.60
N LEU A 489 -21.03 1.11 -22.24
CA LEU A 489 -21.60 1.17 -20.89
C LEU A 489 -20.61 0.67 -19.84
N ARG A 490 -19.96 -0.47 -20.07
CA ARG A 490 -18.96 -1.03 -19.14
C ARG A 490 -17.76 -0.10 -18.95
N ILE A 491 -17.28 0.51 -20.02
CA ILE A 491 -16.18 1.48 -19.97
C ILE A 491 -16.60 2.68 -19.12
N VAL A 492 -17.78 3.22 -19.38
CA VAL A 492 -18.34 4.35 -18.67
C VAL A 492 -18.58 4.03 -17.17
N GLU A 493 -19.10 2.84 -16.85
CA GLU A 493 -19.27 2.37 -15.47
C GLU A 493 -17.94 2.38 -14.70
N ARG A 494 -16.86 1.93 -15.34
CA ARG A 494 -15.52 1.87 -14.75
C ARG A 494 -14.88 3.24 -14.60
N ILE A 495 -15.13 4.16 -15.54
CA ILE A 495 -14.72 5.57 -15.39
C ILE A 495 -15.46 6.22 -14.21
N GLY A 496 -16.74 5.91 -14.02
CA GLY A 496 -17.56 6.45 -12.93
C GLY A 496 -17.26 5.85 -11.55
N ALA A 497 -16.80 4.60 -11.50
CA ALA A 497 -16.50 3.87 -10.27
C ALA A 497 -15.47 4.62 -9.42
N GLY A 498 -15.94 5.29 -8.36
CA GLY A 498 -15.11 5.92 -7.32
C GLY A 498 -15.09 7.45 -7.29
N SER A 499 -15.60 8.14 -8.31
CA SER A 499 -15.48 9.61 -8.38
C SER A 499 -16.78 10.37 -8.69
N GLY A 500 -17.87 9.69 -9.06
CA GLY A 500 -19.08 10.37 -9.54
C GLY A 500 -18.82 11.21 -10.80
N SER A 501 -17.80 10.82 -11.56
CA SER A 501 -17.34 11.52 -12.76
C SER A 501 -18.42 11.58 -13.83
N ILE A 502 -18.41 12.68 -14.58
CA ILE A 502 -19.30 12.89 -15.72
C ILE A 502 -18.54 12.50 -16.99
N VAL A 503 -19.11 11.61 -17.79
CA VAL A 503 -18.58 11.26 -19.11
C VAL A 503 -19.35 12.03 -20.17
N TYR A 504 -18.66 12.95 -20.86
CA TYR A 504 -19.18 13.68 -22.01
C TYR A 504 -18.87 12.92 -23.29
N ILE A 505 -19.90 12.71 -24.12
CA ILE A 505 -19.77 12.11 -25.45
C ILE A 505 -20.33 13.10 -26.46
N ILE A 506 -19.49 13.62 -27.35
CA ILE A 506 -19.89 14.64 -28.32
C ILE A 506 -19.76 14.08 -29.73
N VAL A 507 -20.83 14.10 -30.51
CA VAL A 507 -20.81 13.65 -31.91
C VAL A 507 -21.28 14.78 -32.79
N ASP A 508 -20.35 15.31 -33.58
CA ASP A 508 -20.63 16.40 -34.52
C ASP A 508 -21.00 15.81 -35.88
N ARG A 509 -22.22 16.13 -36.34
CA ARG A 509 -22.76 15.83 -37.68
C ARG A 509 -22.81 14.34 -38.05
N PRO A 510 -23.35 13.44 -37.20
CA PRO A 510 -23.45 12.01 -37.53
C PRO A 510 -24.26 11.75 -38.82
N GLU A 511 -25.17 12.64 -39.22
CA GLU A 511 -25.95 12.54 -40.44
C GLU A 511 -25.12 12.62 -41.73
N VAL A 512 -23.86 13.06 -41.65
CA VAL A 512 -22.94 13.13 -42.79
C VAL A 512 -22.26 11.78 -43.05
N CYS A 513 -22.28 10.87 -42.08
CA CYS A 513 -21.69 9.53 -42.22
C CYS A 513 -22.36 8.74 -43.36
N ASP A 514 -21.61 7.86 -43.99
CA ASP A 514 -22.13 6.95 -45.00
C ASP A 514 -23.01 5.85 -44.36
N GLY A 515 -24.07 5.48 -45.07
CA GLY A 515 -24.99 4.40 -44.72
C GLY A 515 -26.24 4.77 -43.90
N GLU A 516 -27.23 3.89 -43.93
CA GLU A 516 -28.56 4.06 -43.31
C GLU A 516 -28.60 3.71 -41.81
N ASN A 517 -27.44 3.71 -41.13
CA ASN A 517 -27.30 3.19 -39.76
C ASN A 517 -27.42 4.26 -38.66
N MET A 518 -27.82 5.48 -39.01
CA MET A 518 -27.98 6.58 -38.05
C MET A 518 -28.95 6.23 -36.92
N GLY A 519 -30.09 5.60 -37.24
CA GLY A 519 -31.03 5.13 -36.23
C GLY A 519 -30.40 4.15 -35.24
N LEU A 520 -29.55 3.24 -35.71
CA LEU A 520 -28.85 2.28 -34.84
C LEU A 520 -27.85 2.97 -33.91
N LEU A 521 -27.14 4.00 -34.40
CA LEU A 521 -26.25 4.81 -33.57
C LEU A 521 -27.04 5.57 -32.50
N LEU A 522 -28.13 6.25 -32.88
CA LEU A 522 -29.00 6.99 -31.95
C LEU A 522 -29.60 6.05 -30.89
N ASP A 523 -30.14 4.91 -31.29
CA ASP A 523 -30.67 3.88 -30.40
C ASP A 523 -29.61 3.40 -29.40
N THR A 524 -28.36 3.23 -29.86
CA THR A 524 -27.25 2.78 -29.01
C THR A 524 -26.86 3.83 -27.98
N LEU A 525 -26.71 5.09 -28.40
CA LEU A 525 -26.35 6.19 -27.51
C LEU A 525 -27.48 6.51 -26.51
N LEU A 526 -28.73 6.40 -26.94
CA LEU A 526 -29.88 6.58 -26.07
C LEU A 526 -30.06 5.41 -25.09
N GLY A 527 -29.78 4.19 -25.55
CA GLY A 527 -29.69 3.00 -24.70
C GLY A 527 -28.65 3.19 -23.60
N LEU A 528 -27.46 3.70 -23.94
CA LEU A 528 -26.43 4.05 -22.96
C LEU A 528 -26.94 5.04 -21.90
N VAL A 529 -27.68 6.08 -22.30
CA VAL A 529 -28.27 7.04 -21.35
C VAL A 529 -29.31 6.37 -20.45
N LYS A 530 -30.18 5.50 -20.99
CA LYS A 530 -31.18 4.75 -20.24
C LYS A 530 -30.52 3.83 -19.21
N ASP A 531 -29.51 3.07 -19.63
CA ASP A 531 -28.80 2.10 -18.81
C ASP A 531 -27.95 2.79 -17.73
N ALA A 532 -27.21 3.85 -18.08
CA ALA A 532 -26.47 4.64 -17.12
C ALA A 532 -27.38 5.31 -16.07
N ALA A 533 -28.56 5.79 -16.48
CA ALA A 533 -29.55 6.32 -15.54
C ALA A 533 -30.10 5.22 -14.60
N ALA A 534 -30.23 3.98 -15.08
CA ALA A 534 -30.67 2.84 -14.28
C ALA A 534 -29.59 2.36 -13.28
N ALA A 535 -28.30 2.53 -13.61
CA ALA A 535 -27.17 2.25 -12.72
C ALA A 535 -27.04 3.22 -11.53
N GLY A 536 -27.87 4.27 -11.47
CA GLY A 536 -27.93 5.24 -10.37
C GLY A 536 -26.91 6.38 -10.50
N GLU A 537 -26.65 7.08 -9.39
CA GLU A 537 -25.80 8.29 -9.38
C GLU A 537 -24.29 8.01 -9.57
N THR A 538 -23.89 6.74 -9.59
CA THR A 538 -22.48 6.34 -9.74
C THR A 538 -21.91 6.72 -11.09
N VAL A 539 -22.76 6.83 -12.11
CA VAL A 539 -22.38 7.04 -13.51
C VAL A 539 -23.28 8.10 -14.14
N ARG A 540 -22.68 9.19 -14.61
CA ARG A 540 -23.42 10.25 -15.33
C ARG A 540 -22.89 10.40 -16.74
N VAL A 541 -23.73 10.12 -17.73
CA VAL A 541 -23.40 10.27 -19.15
C VAL A 541 -24.09 11.48 -19.74
N LYS A 542 -23.32 12.34 -20.38
CA LYS A 542 -23.79 13.56 -21.05
C LYS A 542 -23.47 13.46 -22.53
N ILE A 543 -24.47 13.12 -23.34
CA ILE A 543 -24.30 13.03 -24.79
C ILE A 543 -24.73 14.34 -25.43
N TRP A 544 -23.95 14.88 -26.36
CA TRP A 544 -24.30 16.03 -27.19
C TRP A 544 -24.14 15.66 -28.66
N LEU A 545 -25.26 15.65 -29.39
CA LEU A 545 -25.31 15.44 -30.83
C LEU A 545 -25.57 16.77 -31.55
N VAL A 546 -24.81 17.06 -32.59
CA VAL A 546 -25.04 18.20 -33.49
C VAL A 546 -25.52 17.69 -34.82
N MET A 547 -26.67 18.19 -35.29
CA MET A 547 -27.26 17.71 -36.55
C MET A 547 -27.80 18.84 -37.41
N ARG A 548 -27.78 18.66 -38.71
CA ARG A 548 -28.47 19.50 -39.67
C ARG A 548 -29.90 19.05 -39.93
N ALA A 549 -30.85 19.96 -39.78
CA ALA A 549 -32.26 19.67 -39.98
C ALA A 549 -32.62 19.34 -41.45
N GLU A 550 -31.79 19.71 -42.43
CA GLU A 550 -32.07 19.41 -43.85
C GLU A 550 -31.78 17.94 -44.20
N PHE A 551 -30.73 17.37 -43.61
CA PHE A 551 -30.38 15.96 -43.79
C PHE A 551 -31.09 15.07 -42.76
N TRP A 552 -31.39 15.63 -41.59
CA TRP A 552 -32.13 14.97 -40.56
C TRP A 552 -33.63 15.16 -40.76
N ARG A 553 -34.32 14.14 -41.28
CA ARG A 553 -35.77 14.03 -41.10
C ARG A 553 -36.05 13.76 -39.61
N ALA A 554 -35.95 14.80 -38.78
CA ALA A 554 -36.09 14.69 -37.33
C ALA A 554 -37.37 13.95 -36.94
N GLY A 555 -38.49 14.24 -37.61
CA GLY A 555 -39.74 13.50 -37.43
C GLY A 555 -39.56 11.99 -37.64
N TYR A 556 -39.01 11.56 -38.79
CA TYR A 556 -38.89 10.13 -39.10
C TYR A 556 -38.10 9.34 -38.06
N TRP A 557 -36.99 9.90 -37.56
CA TRP A 557 -36.14 9.19 -36.59
C TRP A 557 -36.60 9.35 -35.16
N LEU A 558 -37.07 10.54 -34.75
CA LEU A 558 -37.60 10.75 -33.41
C LEU A 558 -38.92 10.01 -33.21
N ASP A 559 -39.75 9.90 -34.24
CA ASP A 559 -40.99 9.12 -34.21
C ASP A 559 -40.70 7.61 -34.21
N ALA A 560 -39.52 7.20 -34.69
CA ALA A 560 -39.04 5.82 -34.60
C ALA A 560 -38.42 5.46 -33.23
N LEU A 561 -38.16 6.46 -32.36
CA LEU A 561 -37.76 6.21 -31.00
C LEU A 561 -38.99 5.78 -30.19
N ASP A 562 -39.11 4.48 -29.94
CA ASP A 562 -40.02 3.97 -28.93
C ASP A 562 -39.78 4.74 -27.62
N ASP A 563 -40.82 5.40 -27.09
CA ASP A 563 -40.83 6.21 -25.86
C ASP A 563 -40.30 7.65 -25.94
N ARG A 564 -40.33 8.32 -27.10
CA ARG A 564 -39.93 9.74 -27.22
C ARG A 564 -40.52 10.65 -26.13
N GLU A 565 -41.84 10.64 -25.94
CA GLU A 565 -42.51 11.51 -24.94
C GLU A 565 -42.04 11.24 -23.51
N SER A 566 -41.80 9.97 -23.18
CA SER A 566 -41.28 9.55 -21.87
C SER A 566 -39.84 10.04 -21.65
N LEU A 567 -39.02 9.98 -22.70
CA LEU A 567 -37.63 10.43 -22.66
C LEU A 567 -37.49 11.94 -22.56
N GLU A 568 -38.31 12.69 -23.30
CA GLU A 568 -38.39 14.15 -23.19
C GLU A 568 -38.93 14.57 -21.81
N GLY A 569 -39.99 13.92 -21.34
CA GLY A 569 -40.60 14.19 -20.03
C GLY A 569 -39.67 13.90 -18.85
N SER A 570 -38.82 12.87 -18.95
CA SER A 570 -37.81 12.54 -17.92
C SER A 570 -36.53 13.38 -18.02
N GLY A 571 -36.39 14.24 -19.04
CA GLY A 571 -35.17 15.02 -19.29
C GLY A 571 -33.98 14.20 -19.77
N LYS A 572 -34.17 12.91 -20.09
CA LYS A 572 -33.14 12.04 -20.66
C LYS A 572 -32.84 12.38 -22.12
N LEU A 573 -33.82 12.91 -22.84
CA LEU A 573 -33.67 13.48 -24.18
C LEU A 573 -34.05 14.95 -24.15
N VAL A 574 -33.15 15.81 -24.62
CA VAL A 574 -33.36 17.25 -24.71
C VAL A 574 -33.13 17.66 -26.16
N LEU A 575 -34.16 18.16 -26.81
CA LEU A 575 -34.08 18.69 -28.17
C LEU A 575 -33.90 20.21 -28.11
N CYS A 576 -32.90 20.74 -28.81
CA CYS A 576 -32.63 22.16 -28.92
C CYS A 576 -32.58 22.56 -30.39
N ARG A 577 -33.64 23.23 -30.88
CA ARG A 577 -33.71 23.71 -32.25
C ARG A 577 -33.09 25.10 -32.36
N LYS A 578 -32.14 25.27 -33.26
CA LYS A 578 -31.45 26.54 -33.56
C LYS A 578 -31.28 26.67 -35.06
N ASP A 579 -32.21 27.36 -35.71
CA ASP A 579 -32.09 27.73 -37.12
C ASP A 579 -31.24 29.00 -37.25
N GLN A 580 -30.39 29.05 -38.26
CA GLN A 580 -29.53 30.21 -38.49
C GLN A 580 -30.37 31.38 -39.01
N GLY A 581 -30.60 32.37 -38.14
CA GLY A 581 -31.34 33.58 -38.49
C GLY A 581 -30.48 34.62 -39.21
N PHE A 582 -31.15 35.47 -40.00
CA PHE A 582 -30.57 36.73 -40.43
C PHE A 582 -30.62 37.73 -39.27
N ILE A 583 -29.56 38.50 -39.08
CA ILE A 583 -29.54 39.65 -38.17
C ILE A 583 -30.53 40.66 -38.74
N SER A 584 -31.66 40.86 -38.07
CA SER A 584 -32.55 41.98 -38.38
C SER A 584 -31.75 43.27 -38.16
N ARG A 585 -31.35 43.94 -39.25
CA ARG A 585 -30.71 45.25 -39.18
C ARG A 585 -31.67 46.32 -38.68
#